data_AF-A0A3D9Z2H3-F1
#
_entry.id   AF-A0A3D9Z2H3-F1
#
_cell.length_a   1.000
_cell.length_b   1.000
_cell.length_c   1.000
_cell.angle_alpha   90.00
_cell.angle_beta   90.00
_cell.angle_gamma   90.00
#
_symmetry.space_group_name_H-M   'P 1'
#
loop_
_entity.id
_entity.type
_entity.pdbx_description
1 polymer ?
#
loop_
_entity_poly.entity_id
_entity_poly.type
_entity_poly.pdbx_seq_one_letter_code
_entity_poly.pdbx_strand_id
1 'polypeptide(L)' 'MMAFAKTEQEWAERAARHLKAELKRADVTYEELAERLKKQGFSETKASIANKLARATVPAAFFLACLAALELQGVRLEDI' A
#
# COMPACT_ATOMS: atom_id res chain seq x y z
N MET A 1 14.98 12.17 -17.58
CA MET A 1 14.69 10.71 -17.66
C MET A 1 14.12 10.29 -16.32
N MET A 2 12.92 9.71 -16.28
CA MET A 2 12.33 9.22 -15.04
C MET A 2 13.18 8.06 -14.52
N ALA A 3 13.61 8.15 -13.25
CA ALA A 3 14.44 7.13 -12.62
C ALA A 3 13.56 6.14 -11.89
N PHE A 4 13.24 5.03 -12.57
CA PHE A 4 12.61 3.87 -11.95
C PHE A 4 13.48 3.28 -10.84
N ALA A 5 12.85 2.59 -9.89
CA ALA A 5 13.58 1.83 -8.89
C ALA A 5 14.49 0.78 -9.53
N LYS A 6 15.66 0.59 -8.93
CA LYS A 6 16.77 -0.20 -9.49
C LYS A 6 16.91 -1.58 -8.83
N THR A 7 16.29 -1.78 -7.67
CA THR A 7 16.33 -3.03 -6.92
C THR A 7 14.94 -3.38 -6.41
N GLU A 8 14.68 -4.66 -6.15
CA GLU A 8 13.42 -5.14 -5.57
C GLU A 8 13.09 -4.41 -4.25
N GLN A 9 14.10 -4.21 -3.40
CA GLN A 9 13.95 -3.48 -2.15
C GLN A 9 13.52 -2.02 -2.39
N GLU A 10 14.11 -1.33 -3.36
CA GLU A 10 13.73 0.05 -3.68
C GLU A 10 12.29 0.14 -4.20
N TRP A 11 11.87 -0.81 -5.05
CA TRP A 11 10.48 -0.93 -5.51
C TRP A 11 9.52 -1.10 -4.32
N ALA A 12 9.86 -1.99 -3.39
CA ALA A 12 9.03 -2.28 -2.23
C ALA A 12 8.92 -1.07 -1.28
N GLU A 13 10.03 -0.35 -1.07
CA GLU A 13 10.06 0.88 -0.26
C GLU A 13 9.24 2.01 -0.88
N ARG A 14 9.35 2.21 -2.20
CA ARG A 14 8.56 3.20 -2.93
C ARG A 14 7.07 2.84 -2.90
N ALA A 15 6.70 1.58 -3.11
CA ALA A 15 5.31 1.12 -2.98
C ALA A 15 4.75 1.32 -1.57
N ALA A 16 5.54 1.02 -0.52
CA ALA A 16 5.12 1.26 0.86
C ALA A 16 4.94 2.76 1.16
N ARG A 17 5.84 3.62 0.67
CA ARG A 17 5.70 5.08 0.80
C ARG A 17 4.49 5.60 0.06
N HIS A 18 4.23 5.11 -1.13
CA HIS A 18 3.06 5.46 -1.92
C HIS A 18 1.77 5.13 -1.15
N LEU A 19 1.61 3.89 -0.66
CA LEU A 19 0.42 3.52 0.13
C LEU A 19 0.25 4.39 1.38
N LYS A 20 1.33 4.70 2.11
CA LYS A 20 1.25 5.62 3.27
C LYS A 20 0.74 7.00 2.87
N ALA A 21 1.19 7.51 1.72
CA ALA A 21 0.75 8.80 1.20
C ALA A 21 -0.72 8.77 0.77
N GLU A 22 -1.17 7.73 0.08
CA GLU A 22 -2.57 7.59 -0.32
C GLU A 22 -3.51 7.43 0.88
N LEU A 23 -3.12 6.66 1.89
CA LEU A 23 -3.88 6.56 3.14
C LEU A 23 -4.06 7.92 3.81
N LYS A 24 -2.99 8.71 3.86
CA LYS A 24 -3.04 10.07 4.39
C LYS A 24 -3.91 11.00 3.54
N ARG A 25 -3.87 10.90 2.21
CA ARG A 25 -4.71 11.72 1.31
C ARG A 25 -6.19 11.37 1.43
N ALA A 26 -6.51 10.10 1.64
CA ALA A 26 -7.86 9.61 1.81
C ALA A 26 -8.41 9.78 3.24
N ASP A 27 -7.60 10.29 4.18
CA ASP A 27 -7.91 10.36 5.62
C ASP A 27 -8.34 8.99 6.19
N VAL A 28 -7.62 7.93 5.80
CA VAL A 28 -7.90 6.54 6.20
C VAL A 28 -6.81 6.02 7.14
N THR A 29 -7.22 5.61 8.34
CA THR A 29 -6.36 4.97 9.34
C THR A 29 -6.05 3.52 8.97
N TYR A 30 -5.03 2.93 9.61
CA TYR A 30 -4.71 1.51 9.41
C TYR A 30 -5.82 0.59 9.94
N GLU A 31 -6.52 1.00 11.00
CA GLU A 31 -7.72 0.31 11.49
C GLU A 31 -8.82 0.27 10.44
N GLU A 32 -9.15 1.42 9.85
CA GLU A 32 -10.17 1.49 8.81
C GLU A 32 -9.76 0.73 7.55
N LEU A 33 -8.48 0.80 7.16
CA LEU A 33 -7.95 0.00 6.05
C LEU A 33 -8.11 -1.50 6.34
N ALA A 34 -7.80 -1.96 7.56
CA ALA A 34 -7.98 -3.36 7.94
C ALA A 34 -9.44 -3.81 7.78
N GLU A 35 -10.41 -3.01 8.22
CA GLU A 35 -11.84 -3.31 8.07
C GLU A 35 -12.28 -3.32 6.60
N ARG A 36 -11.73 -2.44 5.75
CA ARG A 36 -12.00 -2.45 4.31
C ARG A 36 -11.40 -3.68 3.63
N LEU A 37 -10.16 -4.03 3.97
CA LEU A 37 -9.45 -5.21 3.44
C LEU A 37 -10.14 -6.52 3.86
N LYS A 38 -10.72 -6.57 5.06
CA LYS A 38 -11.53 -7.70 5.53
C LYS A 38 -12.72 -8.00 4.63
N LYS A 39 -13.38 -6.96 4.10
CA LYS A 39 -14.47 -7.12 3.10
C LYS A 39 -13.99 -7.70 1.77
N GLN A 40 -12.69 -7.62 1.50
CA GLN A 40 -12.04 -8.20 0.32
C GLN A 40 -11.40 -9.57 0.60
N GLY A 41 -11.65 -10.16 1.78
CA GLY A 41 -11.12 -11.48 2.16
C GLY A 41 -9.71 -11.46 2.76
N PHE A 42 -9.15 -10.29 3.05
CA PHE A 42 -7.84 -10.17 3.69
C PHE A 42 -7.97 -10.11 5.22
N SER A 43 -7.24 -10.98 5.92
CA SER A 43 -7.19 -11.01 7.39
C SER A 43 -6.06 -10.12 7.93
N GLU A 44 -6.12 -8.84 7.60
CA GLU A 44 -5.16 -7.84 8.10
C GLU A 44 -5.64 -7.19 9.41
N THR A 45 -4.69 -6.73 10.20
CA THR A 45 -4.89 -5.97 11.44
C THR A 45 -4.12 -4.65 11.34
N LYS A 46 -4.44 -3.67 12.19
CA LYS A 46 -3.63 -2.44 12.32
C LYS A 46 -2.13 -2.74 12.43
N ALA A 47 -1.77 -3.67 13.32
CA ALA A 47 -0.38 -4.03 13.58
C ALA A 47 0.29 -4.72 12.39
N SER A 48 -0.42 -5.63 11.70
CA SER A 48 0.14 -6.31 10.53
C SER A 48 0.34 -5.35 9.36
N ILE A 49 -0.58 -4.41 9.13
CA ILE A 49 -0.45 -3.34 8.12
C ILE A 49 0.74 -2.45 8.47
N ALA A 50 0.82 -1.95 9.71
CA ALA A 50 1.93 -1.12 10.16
C ALA A 50 3.28 -1.82 9.96
N ASN A 51 3.39 -3.10 10.33
CA ASN A 51 4.61 -3.88 10.17
C ASN A 51 4.98 -4.15 8.70
N LYS A 52 3.99 -4.40 7.83
CA LYS A 52 4.22 -4.55 6.38
C LYS A 52 4.75 -3.26 5.78
N LEU A 53 4.10 -2.14 6.07
CA LEU A 53 4.49 -0.83 5.54
C LEU A 53 5.79 -0.29 6.16
N ALA A 54 6.14 -0.68 7.39
CA ALA A 54 7.41 -0.32 8.01
C ALA A 54 8.59 -1.09 7.41
N ARG A 55 8.41 -2.38 7.10
CA ARG A 55 9.46 -3.26 6.56
C ARG A 55 9.45 -3.38 5.04
N ALA A 56 8.69 -2.53 4.35
CA ALA A 56 8.50 -2.59 2.90
C ALA A 56 8.08 -3.99 2.41
N THR A 57 7.28 -4.72 3.19
CA THR A 57 6.74 -6.03 2.78
C THR A 57 5.38 -5.82 2.12
N VAL A 58 5.39 -5.56 0.81
CA VAL A 58 4.20 -5.15 0.05
C VAL A 58 3.91 -6.15 -1.10
N PRO A 59 3.38 -7.36 -0.80
CA PRO A 59 3.00 -8.30 -1.84
C PRO A 59 2.00 -7.67 -2.82
N ALA A 60 2.10 -8.00 -4.10
CA ALA A 60 1.26 -7.40 -5.15
C ALA A 60 -0.24 -7.47 -4.84
N ALA A 61 -0.73 -8.61 -4.34
CA ALA A 61 -2.14 -8.78 -3.97
C ALA A 61 -2.56 -7.83 -2.84
N PHE A 62 -1.72 -7.65 -1.80
CA PHE A 62 -1.99 -6.71 -0.72
C PHE A 62 -1.98 -5.26 -1.22
N PHE A 63 -1.02 -4.90 -2.08
CA PHE A 63 -0.93 -3.56 -2.67
C PHE A 63 -2.18 -3.22 -3.49
N LEU A 64 -2.59 -4.12 -4.40
CA LEU A 64 -3.79 -3.94 -5.23
C LEU A 64 -5.06 -3.87 -4.38
N ALA A 65 -5.18 -4.70 -3.34
CA ALA A 65 -6.29 -4.65 -2.40
C ALA A 65 -6.36 -3.31 -1.65
N CYS A 66 -5.21 -2.74 -1.26
CA CYS A 66 -5.16 -1.41 -0.67
C CYS A 66 -5.63 -0.33 -1.64
N LEU A 67 -5.19 -0.35 -2.90
CA LEU A 67 -5.66 0.60 -3.92
C LEU A 67 -7.18 0.49 -4.11
N ALA A 68 -7.70 -0.73 -4.22
CA ALA A 68 -9.14 -0.97 -4.33
C ALA A 68 -9.91 -0.51 -3.08
N ALA A 69 -9.37 -0.74 -1.87
CA ALA A 69 -9.97 -0.28 -0.61
C ALA A 69 -10.02 1.26 -0.48
N LEU A 70 -9.14 1.95 -1.20
CA LEU A 70 -9.05 3.40 -1.28
C LEU A 70 -9.75 3.97 -2.52
N GLU A 71 -10.45 3.12 -3.28
CA GLU A 71 -11.19 3.49 -4.50
C GLU A 71 -10.30 4.16 -5.57
N LEU A 72 -9.02 3.81 -5.59
CA LEU A 72 -8.06 4.31 -6.57
C LEU A 72 -8.18 3.52 -7.88
N GLN A 73 -8.16 4.22 -9.01
CA GLN A 73 -8.23 3.61 -10.33
C GLN A 73 -6.92 2.90 -10.74
N GLY A 74 -5.82 3.23 -10.07
CA GLY A 74 -4.52 2.63 -10.33
C GLY A 74 -3.40 3.44 -9.71
N VAL A 75 -2.17 3.11 -10.11
CA VAL A 75 -0.96 3.81 -9.73
C VAL A 75 -0.13 4.07 -10.99
N ARG A 76 0.51 5.24 -11.07
CA ARG A 76 1.45 5.52 -12.15
C ARG A 76 2.82 5.04 -11.71
N LEU A 77 3.57 4.43 -12.62
CA LEU A 77 4.91 3.91 -12.30
C LEU A 77 5.90 5.02 -11.88
N GLU A 78 5.65 6.27 -12.26
CA GLU A 78 6.42 7.44 -11.80
C GLU A 78 6.21 7.78 -10.31
N ASP A 79 5.11 7.30 -9.72
CA ASP A 79 4.80 7.46 -8.29
C ASP A 79 5.42 6.32 -7.45
N ILE A 80 6.09 5.35 -8.09
CA ILE A 80 6.66 4.11 -7.52
C ILE A 80 8.15 3.95 -7.88
#